data_AF-A0A432HBA6-F1
#
_entry.id   AF-A0A432HBA6-F1
#
_cell.length_a   1.000
_cell.length_b   1.000
_cell.length_c   1.000
_cell.angle_alpha   90.00
_cell.angle_beta   90.00
_cell.angle_gamma   90.00
#
_symmetry.space_group_name_H-M   'P 1'
#
loop_
_entity.id
_entity.type
_entity.pdbx_description
1 polymer ?
#
loop_
_entity_poly.entity_id
_entity_poly.type
_entity_poly.pdbx_seq_one_letter_code
_entity_poly.pdbx_strand_id
1 'polypeptide(L)'
;MKPVFTTMLLVLFLFASFSPVHAYKLETNDNGQPLHWSSSNFPVSYKVTANPPINADAFIGAVQQSFNTWQGVGNATISFQYAGTTGTREPAFDGENNIIMGNKITGNDVVGQSYIYYTVDTGEILDVDIVLNSGYAWSTDGSPGKMDVQNTATHEIGHLCGLDDLYANEDREKTMYGYIDYGETKKRTLDPDDMAGLAAIYPQGSDSDDSGGGGSGCGTVSPTNPPGPGDINFTWLFLILFFLWGYHLFTRRGQEPSSP
;
A
#
# COMPACT_ATOMS: atom_id res chain seq x y z
N MET A 1 -43.76 -2.76 -55.29
CA MET A 1 -42.85 -1.99 -54.44
C MET A 1 -43.44 -1.93 -53.04
N LYS A 2 -42.85 -2.62 -52.07
CA LYS A 2 -43.19 -2.54 -50.64
C LYS A 2 -41.86 -2.35 -49.89
N PRO A 3 -41.69 -1.29 -49.07
CA PRO A 3 -40.43 -1.05 -48.39
C PRO A 3 -40.25 -2.05 -47.24
N VAL A 4 -39.07 -2.66 -47.20
CA VAL A 4 -38.60 -3.49 -46.08
C VAL A 4 -38.15 -2.54 -44.98
N PHE A 5 -38.89 -2.50 -43.87
CA PHE A 5 -38.44 -1.82 -42.66
C PHE A 5 -37.46 -2.75 -41.93
N THR A 6 -36.17 -2.53 -42.15
CA THR A 6 -35.10 -3.13 -41.36
C THR A 6 -35.09 -2.46 -39.98
N THR A 7 -35.63 -3.13 -38.96
CA THR A 7 -35.54 -2.68 -37.58
C THR A 7 -34.11 -2.91 -37.09
N MET A 8 -33.32 -1.83 -36.95
CA MET A 8 -32.04 -1.90 -36.25
C MET A 8 -32.29 -2.09 -34.75
N LEU A 9 -31.78 -3.19 -34.21
CA LEU A 9 -31.70 -3.45 -32.78
C LEU A 9 -30.57 -2.59 -32.20
N LEU A 10 -30.92 -1.53 -31.46
CA LEU A 10 -29.95 -0.73 -30.71
C LEU A 10 -29.60 -1.48 -29.42
N VAL A 11 -28.47 -2.20 -29.39
CA VAL A 11 -27.93 -2.78 -28.15
C VAL A 11 -27.17 -1.66 -27.43
N LEU A 12 -27.82 -1.04 -26.44
CA LEU A 12 -27.21 -0.07 -25.55
C LEU A 12 -26.29 -0.83 -24.57
N PHE A 13 -24.98 -0.88 -24.86
CA PHE A 13 -23.99 -1.33 -23.89
C PHE A 13 -23.85 -0.24 -22.82
N LEU A 14 -24.56 -0.41 -21.71
CA LEU A 14 -24.34 0.38 -20.51
C LEU A 14 -23.00 -0.09 -19.91
N PHE A 15 -21.90 0.54 -20.29
CA PHE A 15 -20.65 0.43 -19.55
C PHE A 15 -20.86 1.17 -18.22
N ALA A 16 -21.33 0.45 -17.21
CA ALA A 16 -21.19 0.91 -15.84
C ALA A 16 -19.69 0.91 -15.53
N SER A 17 -19.07 2.08 -15.62
CA SER A 17 -17.75 2.31 -15.05
C SER A 17 -17.90 2.16 -13.53
N PHE A 18 -17.70 0.96 -13.02
CA PHE A 18 -17.45 0.79 -11.60
C PHE A 18 -16.08 1.41 -11.35
N SER A 19 -16.05 2.64 -10.82
CA SER A 19 -14.83 3.09 -10.15
C SER A 19 -14.52 2.06 -9.07
N PRO A 20 -13.28 1.54 -8.97
CA PRO A 20 -12.91 0.75 -7.80
C PRO A 20 -13.20 1.62 -6.58
N VAL A 21 -14.14 1.17 -5.74
CA VAL A 21 -14.31 1.74 -4.42
C VAL A 21 -13.09 1.25 -3.67
N HIS A 22 -12.05 2.08 -3.58
CA HIS A 22 -10.87 1.77 -2.78
C HIS A 22 -11.31 1.64 -1.34
N ALA A 23 -11.13 0.44 -0.77
CA ALA A 23 -11.49 0.15 0.60
C ALA A 23 -10.23 0.23 1.46
N TYR A 24 -9.73 1.45 1.66
CA TYR A 24 -8.76 1.76 2.71
C TYR A 24 -9.46 2.53 3.83
N LYS A 25 -8.86 2.50 5.02
CA LYS A 25 -9.31 3.26 6.18
C LYS A 25 -8.18 4.19 6.61
N LEU A 26 -8.52 5.45 6.90
CA LEU A 26 -7.58 6.42 7.43
C LEU A 26 -7.65 6.41 8.94
N GLU A 27 -6.49 6.49 9.58
CA GLU A 27 -6.38 6.72 11.02
C GLU A 27 -6.93 8.12 11.30
N THR A 28 -7.78 8.28 12.31
CA THR A 28 -8.36 9.59 12.65
C THR A 28 -8.25 9.87 14.13
N ASN A 29 -8.04 11.15 14.48
CA ASN A 29 -8.17 11.58 15.87
C ASN A 29 -9.65 11.56 16.35
N ASP A 30 -9.87 11.87 17.63
CA ASP A 30 -11.21 11.91 18.26
C ASP A 30 -12.19 12.88 17.57
N ASN A 31 -11.69 13.85 16.81
CA ASN A 31 -12.49 14.79 16.03
C ASN A 31 -12.77 14.32 14.59
N GLY A 32 -12.29 13.14 14.22
CA GLY A 32 -12.44 12.55 12.88
C GLY A 32 -11.48 13.14 11.84
N GLN A 33 -10.41 13.81 12.24
CA GLN A 33 -9.42 14.34 11.31
C GLN A 33 -8.40 13.25 10.97
N PRO A 34 -8.12 13.00 9.67
CA PRO A 34 -7.12 12.05 9.25
C PRO A 34 -5.73 12.39 9.79
N LEU A 35 -5.05 11.39 10.33
CA LEU A 35 -3.68 11.54 10.77
C LEU A 35 -2.74 11.62 9.57
N HIS A 36 -1.82 12.57 9.58
CA HIS A 36 -0.86 12.77 8.50
C HIS A 36 0.39 13.48 8.98
N TRP A 37 1.53 13.19 8.34
CA TRP A 37 2.73 14.02 8.51
C TRP A 37 2.59 15.33 7.73
N SER A 38 3.09 16.43 8.30
CA SER A 38 3.35 17.64 7.50
C SER A 38 4.46 17.35 6.47
N SER A 39 4.26 17.83 5.24
CA SER A 39 5.26 17.67 4.16
C SER A 39 6.58 18.40 4.45
N SER A 40 6.60 19.37 5.37
CA SER A 40 7.83 19.98 5.88
C SER A 40 8.74 19.00 6.63
N ASN A 41 8.20 17.86 7.05
CA ASN A 41 8.92 16.84 7.81
C ASN A 41 9.52 15.77 6.89
N PHE A 42 9.36 15.89 5.56
CA PHE A 42 9.91 14.92 4.62
C PHE A 42 11.39 15.21 4.32
N PRO A 43 12.27 14.20 4.32
CA PRO A 43 11.98 12.80 4.67
C PRO A 43 11.77 12.59 6.18
N VAL A 44 10.77 11.80 6.55
CA VAL A 44 10.52 11.43 7.95
C VAL A 44 11.68 10.56 8.42
N SER A 45 12.45 11.06 9.38
CA SER A 45 13.60 10.35 9.92
C SER A 45 13.17 9.29 10.93
N TYR A 46 13.81 8.12 10.92
CA TYR A 46 13.55 7.04 11.87
C TYR A 46 14.85 6.37 12.33
N LYS A 47 14.83 5.80 13.53
CA LYS A 47 15.91 4.96 14.07
C LYS A 47 15.42 3.55 14.33
N VAL A 48 16.35 2.61 14.40
CA VAL A 48 16.04 1.18 14.61
C VAL A 48 16.81 0.65 15.82
N THR A 49 16.20 -0.24 16.59
CA THR A 49 16.88 -0.94 17.68
C THR A 49 18.27 -1.46 17.28
N ALA A 50 19.31 -1.08 18.03
CA ALA A 50 20.69 -1.52 17.78
C ALA A 50 20.92 -3.02 18.01
N ASN A 51 20.33 -3.57 19.08
CA ASN A 51 20.60 -4.93 19.55
C ASN A 51 19.28 -5.73 19.66
N PRO A 52 18.68 -6.18 18.55
CA PRO A 52 17.52 -7.07 18.58
C PRO A 52 17.95 -8.51 18.98
N PRO A 53 17.01 -9.39 19.39
CA PRO A 53 17.30 -10.79 19.74
C PRO A 53 17.52 -11.70 18.52
N ILE A 54 17.72 -11.12 17.33
CA ILE A 54 18.05 -11.79 16.07
C ILE A 54 19.27 -11.09 15.44
N ASN A 55 19.76 -11.56 14.29
CA ASN A 55 20.88 -10.89 13.60
C ASN A 55 20.52 -9.41 13.32
N ALA A 56 21.34 -8.48 13.85
CA ALA A 56 21.05 -7.05 13.82
C ALA A 56 21.00 -6.49 12.40
N ASP A 57 21.93 -6.89 11.53
CA ASP A 57 21.96 -6.43 10.13
C ASP A 57 20.73 -6.90 9.36
N ALA A 58 20.30 -8.16 9.57
CA ALA A 58 19.10 -8.70 8.96
C ALA A 58 17.83 -7.98 9.45
N PHE A 59 17.75 -7.69 10.76
CA PHE A 59 16.64 -6.93 11.34
C PHE A 59 16.55 -5.51 10.76
N ILE A 60 17.66 -4.77 10.78
CA ILE A 60 17.75 -3.41 10.25
C ILE A 60 17.40 -3.42 8.75
N GLY A 61 17.95 -4.37 7.98
CA GLY A 61 17.65 -4.53 6.56
C GLY A 61 16.16 -4.81 6.31
N ALA A 62 15.52 -5.65 7.11
CA ALA A 62 14.08 -5.92 7.00
C ALA A 62 13.22 -4.68 7.30
N VAL A 63 13.58 -3.89 8.32
CA VAL A 63 12.89 -2.63 8.63
C VAL A 63 13.08 -1.60 7.51
N GLN A 64 14.30 -1.45 6.98
CA GLN A 64 14.57 -0.56 5.85
C GLN A 64 13.77 -0.96 4.60
N GLN A 65 13.68 -2.27 4.31
CA GLN A 65 12.82 -2.78 3.23
C GLN A 65 11.35 -2.43 3.46
N SER A 66 10.88 -2.44 4.71
CA SER A 66 9.50 -2.08 5.05
C SER A 66 9.19 -0.61 4.75
N PHE A 67 10.10 0.31 5.09
CA PHE A 67 9.99 1.72 4.69
C PHE A 67 10.08 1.90 3.18
N ASN A 68 10.99 1.18 2.51
CA ASN A 68 11.14 1.21 1.06
C ASN A 68 9.84 0.79 0.33
N THR A 69 9.11 -0.18 0.87
CA THR A 69 7.80 -0.60 0.34
C THR A 69 6.81 0.57 0.27
N TRP A 70 6.76 1.43 1.30
CA TRP A 70 5.85 2.59 1.34
C TRP A 70 6.33 3.77 0.49
N GLN A 71 7.60 4.19 0.60
CA GLN A 71 8.12 5.28 -0.25
C GLN A 71 8.28 4.89 -1.73
N GLY A 72 8.14 3.61 -2.07
CA GLY A 72 8.14 3.12 -3.46
C GLY A 72 6.82 3.36 -4.20
N VAL A 73 5.78 3.83 -3.52
CA VAL A 73 4.47 4.15 -4.13
C VAL A 73 4.59 5.41 -4.96
N GLY A 74 4.64 5.25 -6.29
CA GLY A 74 5.03 6.32 -7.21
C GLY A 74 4.14 7.56 -7.21
N ASN A 75 2.87 7.45 -6.82
CA ASN A 75 1.91 8.56 -6.75
C ASN A 75 1.72 9.14 -5.33
N ALA A 76 2.60 8.79 -4.38
CA ALA A 76 2.65 9.38 -3.05
C ALA A 76 3.98 10.11 -2.81
N THR A 77 3.97 11.20 -2.05
CA THR A 77 5.15 12.07 -1.83
C THR A 77 5.92 11.79 -0.55
N ILE A 78 5.34 10.99 0.36
CA ILE A 78 6.00 10.65 1.61
C ILE A 78 7.34 9.95 1.34
N SER A 79 8.35 10.30 2.12
CA SER A 79 9.69 9.73 2.02
C SER A 79 10.28 9.55 3.40
N PHE A 80 11.21 8.61 3.54
CA PHE A 80 11.79 8.25 4.82
C PHE A 80 13.32 8.26 4.79
N GLN A 81 13.93 8.50 5.95
CA GLN A 81 15.38 8.49 6.11
C GLN A 81 15.79 7.65 7.33
N TYR A 82 16.59 6.62 7.10
CA TYR A 82 17.23 5.89 8.18
C TYR A 82 18.31 6.76 8.86
N ALA A 83 18.09 7.06 10.14
CA ALA A 83 18.96 7.92 10.95
C ALA A 83 19.91 7.13 11.88
N GLY A 84 20.06 5.82 11.63
CA GLY A 84 20.93 4.94 12.41
C GLY A 84 20.20 4.19 13.51
N THR A 85 20.97 3.64 14.45
CA THR A 85 20.42 2.79 15.51
C THR A 85 20.12 3.56 16.80
N THR A 86 19.16 3.08 17.57
CA THR A 86 18.83 3.58 18.91
C THR A 86 18.98 2.51 19.99
N GLY A 87 19.23 2.95 21.24
CA GLY A 87 19.18 2.13 22.45
C GLY A 87 17.80 2.13 23.13
N THR A 88 16.84 2.91 22.63
CA THR A 88 15.48 3.02 23.16
C THR A 88 14.76 1.67 23.14
N ARG A 89 13.97 1.42 24.19
CA ARG A 89 13.22 0.17 24.42
C ARG A 89 11.75 0.39 24.71
N GLU A 90 11.37 1.65 24.90
CA GLU A 90 10.05 2.08 25.31
C GLU A 90 9.63 3.22 24.40
N PRO A 91 8.39 3.23 23.91
CA PRO A 91 7.83 4.35 23.17
C PRO A 91 7.67 5.58 24.09
N ALA A 92 7.94 6.76 23.55
CA ALA A 92 7.80 8.04 24.22
C ALA A 92 7.62 9.17 23.21
N PHE A 93 6.92 10.24 23.59
CA PHE A 93 6.92 11.47 22.80
C PHE A 93 8.23 12.24 23.03
N ASP A 94 9.26 11.95 22.24
CA ASP A 94 10.61 12.51 22.42
C ASP A 94 11.19 13.19 21.17
N GLY A 95 10.44 13.20 20.07
CA GLY A 95 10.83 13.77 18.79
C GLY A 95 11.68 12.84 17.94
N GLU A 96 11.85 11.58 18.34
CA GLU A 96 12.52 10.55 17.55
C GLU A 96 11.52 9.44 17.17
N ASN A 97 11.34 9.21 15.87
CA ASN A 97 10.57 8.05 15.45
C ASN A 97 11.42 6.78 15.58
N ASN A 98 11.05 5.84 16.45
CA ASN A 98 11.84 4.62 16.67
C ASN A 98 11.11 3.35 16.28
N ILE A 99 11.85 2.43 15.66
CA ILE A 99 11.43 1.03 15.47
C ILE A 99 12.09 0.19 16.57
N ILE A 100 11.28 -0.16 17.55
CA ILE A 100 11.68 -0.71 18.83
C ILE A 100 11.39 -2.22 18.84
N MET A 101 12.40 -3.03 19.10
CA MET A 101 12.17 -4.39 19.57
C MET A 101 12.08 -4.33 21.10
N GLY A 102 10.86 -4.47 21.63
CA GLY A 102 10.55 -4.15 23.04
C GLY A 102 9.32 -4.90 23.55
N ASN A 103 8.89 -4.64 24.78
CA ASN A 103 7.74 -5.32 25.40
C ASN A 103 6.67 -4.36 25.95
N LYS A 104 6.85 -3.05 25.73
CA LYS A 104 5.82 -2.07 26.02
C LYS A 104 4.76 -2.15 24.93
N ILE A 105 3.70 -2.89 25.22
CA ILE A 105 2.57 -3.09 24.34
C ILE A 105 1.29 -3.17 25.17
N THR A 106 0.17 -2.73 24.60
CA THR A 106 -1.13 -2.73 25.28
C THR A 106 -2.01 -3.85 24.76
N GLY A 107 -2.44 -4.75 25.64
CA GLY A 107 -3.31 -5.87 25.30
C GLY A 107 -2.60 -7.21 25.31
N ASN A 108 -3.39 -8.28 25.23
CA ASN A 108 -2.88 -9.63 25.06
C ASN A 108 -2.80 -9.93 23.56
N ASP A 109 -1.85 -10.78 23.17
CA ASP A 109 -1.70 -11.30 21.80
C ASP A 109 -1.41 -10.25 20.72
N VAL A 110 -0.81 -9.11 21.11
CA VAL A 110 -0.40 -8.05 20.18
C VAL A 110 1.04 -8.28 19.70
N VAL A 111 1.23 -8.34 18.39
CA VAL A 111 2.53 -8.65 17.76
C VAL A 111 3.35 -7.39 17.48
N GLY A 112 2.68 -6.32 17.05
CA GLY A 112 3.24 -5.00 16.80
C GLY A 112 2.27 -3.92 17.26
N GLN A 113 2.78 -2.73 17.57
CA GLN A 113 1.95 -1.58 17.92
C GLN A 113 2.65 -0.27 17.59
N SER A 114 1.96 0.60 16.84
CA SER A 114 2.34 1.99 16.63
C SER A 114 1.78 2.91 17.73
N TYR A 115 2.67 3.69 18.35
CA TYR A 115 2.36 4.75 19.29
C TYR A 115 2.48 6.08 18.56
N ILE A 116 1.34 6.70 18.25
CA ILE A 116 1.28 7.91 17.42
C ILE A 116 0.92 9.10 18.31
N TYR A 117 1.76 10.13 18.27
CA TYR A 117 1.50 11.42 18.90
C TYR A 117 1.15 12.44 17.82
N TYR A 118 0.05 13.17 18.01
CA TYR A 118 -0.48 14.07 17.00
C TYR A 118 -1.20 15.27 17.62
N THR A 119 -1.46 16.29 16.80
CA THR A 119 -2.32 17.41 17.18
C THR A 119 -3.80 17.06 16.99
N VAL A 120 -4.63 17.34 18.00
CA VAL A 120 -6.07 17.04 17.96
C VAL A 120 -6.85 17.99 17.02
N ASP A 121 -6.27 19.16 16.71
CA ASP A 121 -6.91 20.19 15.88
C ASP A 121 -6.64 20.06 14.39
N THR A 122 -5.59 19.33 13.98
CA THR A 122 -5.28 19.10 12.56
C THR A 122 -5.08 17.64 12.19
N GLY A 123 -4.83 16.74 13.14
CA GLY A 123 -4.39 15.38 12.86
C GLY A 123 -2.91 15.31 12.45
N GLU A 124 -2.14 16.39 12.61
CA GLU A 124 -0.72 16.38 12.23
C GLU A 124 0.05 15.46 13.18
N ILE A 125 0.70 14.44 12.63
CA ILE A 125 1.58 13.54 13.35
C ILE A 125 2.87 14.29 13.72
N LEU A 126 3.23 14.18 14.99
CA LEU A 126 4.40 14.82 15.58
C LEU A 126 5.53 13.83 15.85
N ASP A 127 5.17 12.58 16.18
CA ASP A 127 6.08 11.54 16.64
C ASP A 127 5.40 10.16 16.52
N VAL A 128 6.14 9.15 16.08
CA VAL A 128 5.68 7.76 16.04
C VAL A 128 6.77 6.81 16.51
N ASP A 129 6.45 6.03 17.53
CA ASP A 129 7.24 4.89 17.95
C ASP A 129 6.52 3.58 17.65
N ILE A 130 7.20 2.67 16.96
CA ILE A 130 6.68 1.35 16.60
C ILE A 130 7.34 0.31 17.48
N VAL A 131 6.55 -0.43 18.26
CA VAL A 131 7.05 -1.55 19.08
C VAL A 131 6.71 -2.87 18.40
N LEU A 132 7.74 -3.63 18.04
CA LEU A 132 7.65 -5.05 17.71
C LEU A 132 7.82 -5.86 19.00
N ASN A 133 6.82 -6.67 19.33
CA ASN A 133 6.74 -7.35 20.62
C ASN A 133 7.81 -8.46 20.75
N SER A 134 8.79 -8.21 21.60
CA SER A 134 9.91 -9.11 21.92
C SER A 134 9.50 -10.37 22.69
N GLY A 135 8.24 -10.48 23.12
CA GLY A 135 7.66 -11.72 23.64
C GLY A 135 7.46 -12.81 22.59
N TYR A 136 7.48 -12.46 21.29
CA TYR A 136 7.42 -13.42 20.18
C TYR A 136 8.81 -13.79 19.68
N ALA A 137 8.92 -14.97 19.06
CA ALA A 137 10.10 -15.35 18.29
C ALA A 137 10.04 -14.68 16.91
N TRP A 138 11.16 -14.09 16.47
CA TRP A 138 11.23 -13.31 15.24
C TRP A 138 12.16 -13.93 14.18
N SER A 139 11.86 -13.65 12.92
CA SER A 139 12.68 -13.98 11.76
C SER A 139 12.54 -12.94 10.66
N THR A 140 13.40 -13.01 9.66
CA THR A 140 13.39 -12.11 8.49
C THR A 140 13.19 -12.89 7.18
N ASP A 141 12.85 -14.18 7.27
CA ASP A 141 12.84 -15.13 6.16
C ASP A 141 11.52 -15.91 6.03
N GLY A 142 10.48 -15.52 6.78
CA GLY A 142 9.20 -16.24 6.79
C GLY A 142 9.26 -17.62 7.46
N SER A 143 10.22 -17.83 8.36
CA SER A 143 10.36 -19.09 9.10
C SER A 143 9.06 -19.49 9.82
N PRO A 144 8.61 -20.76 9.71
CA PRO A 144 7.45 -21.25 10.45
C PRO A 144 7.60 -21.06 11.97
N GLY A 145 6.50 -20.74 12.64
CA GLY A 145 6.46 -20.55 14.10
C GLY A 145 7.14 -19.29 14.61
N LYS A 146 7.51 -18.35 13.72
CA LYS A 146 8.10 -17.05 14.07
C LYS A 146 7.33 -15.93 13.39
N MET A 147 7.29 -14.77 14.03
CA MET A 147 6.78 -13.55 13.42
C MET A 147 7.82 -13.02 12.43
N ASP A 148 7.35 -12.50 11.30
CA ASP A 148 8.22 -11.94 10.29
C ASP A 148 8.38 -10.43 10.48
N VAL A 149 9.63 -9.98 10.57
CA VAL A 149 9.97 -8.58 10.86
C VAL A 149 9.45 -7.66 9.76
N GLN A 150 9.69 -7.99 8.49
CA GLN A 150 9.27 -7.13 7.39
C GLN A 150 7.74 -7.14 7.26
N ASN A 151 7.09 -8.29 7.36
CA ASN A 151 5.62 -8.39 7.33
C ASN A 151 4.97 -7.51 8.39
N THR A 152 5.46 -7.60 9.63
CA THR A 152 4.89 -6.83 10.75
C THR A 152 5.24 -5.36 10.65
N ALA A 153 6.52 -5.03 10.43
CA ALA A 153 6.95 -3.63 10.34
C ALA A 153 6.26 -2.89 9.17
N THR A 154 6.06 -3.53 8.02
CA THR A 154 5.32 -2.89 6.91
C THR A 154 3.88 -2.54 7.31
N HIS A 155 3.19 -3.41 8.06
CA HIS A 155 1.86 -3.12 8.60
C HIS A 155 1.88 -1.93 9.58
N GLU A 156 2.76 -1.97 10.58
CA GLU A 156 2.84 -0.89 11.58
C GLU A 156 3.26 0.46 10.97
N ILE A 157 4.12 0.45 9.94
CA ILE A 157 4.49 1.66 9.20
C ILE A 157 3.29 2.23 8.42
N GLY A 158 2.30 1.41 8.06
CA GLY A 158 1.04 1.92 7.52
C GLY A 158 0.32 2.85 8.50
N HIS A 159 0.30 2.52 9.79
CA HIS A 159 -0.18 3.43 10.84
C HIS A 159 0.69 4.68 10.96
N LEU A 160 2.02 4.55 10.87
CA LEU A 160 2.93 5.71 10.80
C LEU A 160 2.58 6.62 9.61
N CYS A 161 2.11 6.05 8.50
CA CYS A 161 1.66 6.81 7.33
C CYS A 161 0.27 7.43 7.51
N GLY A 162 -0.52 7.02 8.51
CA GLY A 162 -1.89 7.50 8.75
C GLY A 162 -2.99 6.57 8.23
N LEU A 163 -2.69 5.30 7.94
CA LEU A 163 -3.69 4.29 7.61
C LEU A 163 -4.14 3.54 8.87
N ASP A 164 -5.40 3.16 8.93
CA ASP A 164 -6.01 2.40 10.03
C ASP A 164 -6.20 0.94 9.63
N ASP A 165 -6.38 0.10 10.63
CA ASP A 165 -6.63 -1.33 10.47
C ASP A 165 -7.90 -1.62 9.66
N LEU A 166 -7.81 -2.72 8.92
CA LEU A 166 -8.90 -3.39 8.25
C LEU A 166 -9.14 -4.76 8.89
N TYR A 167 -10.42 -5.14 9.02
CA TYR A 167 -10.84 -6.39 9.67
C TYR A 167 -11.91 -7.16 8.88
N ALA A 168 -12.29 -6.69 7.69
CA ALA A 168 -13.24 -7.42 6.86
C ALA A 168 -12.58 -8.64 6.20
N ASN A 169 -13.36 -9.68 5.91
CA ASN A 169 -12.80 -10.92 5.37
C ASN A 169 -12.20 -10.76 3.97
N GLU A 170 -12.73 -9.81 3.20
CA GLU A 170 -12.25 -9.40 1.88
C GLU A 170 -10.90 -8.67 1.94
N ASP A 171 -10.53 -8.10 3.09
CA ASP A 171 -9.29 -7.35 3.27
C ASP A 171 -8.11 -8.23 3.69
N ARG A 172 -8.32 -9.54 3.86
CA ARG A 172 -7.35 -10.48 4.46
C ARG A 172 -5.99 -10.50 3.77
N GLU A 173 -5.92 -10.14 2.50
CA GLU A 173 -4.67 -10.11 1.73
C GLU A 173 -3.98 -8.74 1.70
N LYS A 174 -4.60 -7.71 2.29
CA LYS A 174 -4.07 -6.35 2.36
C LYS A 174 -3.02 -6.20 3.45
N THR A 175 -2.11 -5.25 3.26
CA THR A 175 -1.10 -4.90 4.26
C THR A 175 -1.76 -4.42 5.54
N MET A 176 -2.79 -3.58 5.45
CA MET A 176 -3.47 -3.02 6.63
C MET A 176 -4.49 -3.97 7.29
N TYR A 177 -4.53 -5.26 6.92
CA TYR A 177 -5.35 -6.22 7.67
C TYR A 177 -4.77 -6.46 9.07
N GLY A 178 -5.54 -6.24 10.14
CA GLY A 178 -5.02 -6.23 11.52
C GLY A 178 -4.62 -7.59 12.10
N TYR A 179 -5.04 -8.71 11.49
CA TYR A 179 -4.62 -10.05 11.95
C TYR A 179 -3.38 -10.54 11.21
N ILE A 180 -2.51 -11.27 11.93
CA ILE A 180 -1.24 -11.81 11.44
C ILE A 180 -1.06 -13.25 11.92
N ASP A 181 -0.45 -14.08 11.08
CA ASP A 181 -0.08 -15.46 11.40
C ASP A 181 1.45 -15.67 11.44
N TYR A 182 1.90 -16.72 12.13
CA TYR A 182 3.31 -17.13 12.13
C TYR A 182 3.79 -17.49 10.72
N GLY A 183 4.97 -17.00 10.35
CA GLY A 183 5.58 -17.23 9.02
C GLY A 183 4.89 -16.47 7.89
N GLU A 184 3.90 -15.62 8.18
CA GLU A 184 3.24 -14.79 7.17
C GLU A 184 4.22 -13.77 6.58
N THR A 185 4.20 -13.62 5.25
CA THR A 185 5.05 -12.69 4.51
C THR A 185 4.31 -11.83 3.50
N LYS A 186 2.98 -11.97 3.39
CA LYS A 186 2.18 -11.30 2.36
C LYS A 186 2.11 -9.78 2.52
N LYS A 187 2.26 -9.27 3.75
CA LYS A 187 2.26 -7.83 4.05
C LYS A 187 3.59 -7.13 3.78
N ARG A 188 4.61 -7.85 3.32
CA ARG A 188 5.88 -7.24 2.86
C ARG A 188 5.71 -6.35 1.61
N THR A 189 4.59 -6.54 0.90
CA THR A 189 4.14 -5.77 -0.27
C THR A 189 2.79 -5.13 0.01
N LEU A 190 2.46 -4.05 -0.72
CA LEU A 190 1.19 -3.32 -0.58
C LEU A 190 0.12 -3.83 -1.54
N ASP A 191 -1.12 -3.90 -1.04
CA ASP A 191 -2.30 -4.02 -1.91
C ASP A 191 -2.58 -2.68 -2.61
N PRO A 192 -3.21 -2.68 -3.81
CA PRO A 192 -3.66 -1.46 -4.46
C PRO A 192 -4.48 -0.51 -3.58
N ASP A 193 -5.29 -1.02 -2.65
CA ASP A 193 -6.04 -0.16 -1.73
C ASP A 193 -5.13 0.50 -0.68
N ASP A 194 -4.10 -0.20 -0.20
CA ASP A 194 -3.10 0.39 0.71
C ASP A 194 -2.34 1.54 0.00
N MET A 195 -1.94 1.32 -1.27
CA MET A 195 -1.29 2.33 -2.10
C MET A 195 -2.22 3.53 -2.39
N ALA A 196 -3.51 3.27 -2.66
CA ALA A 196 -4.51 4.31 -2.87
C ALA A 196 -4.73 5.15 -1.60
N GLY A 197 -4.76 4.50 -0.42
CA GLY A 197 -4.83 5.18 0.86
C GLY A 197 -3.64 6.10 1.10
N LEU A 198 -2.42 5.61 0.85
CA LEU A 198 -1.21 6.43 0.96
C LEU A 198 -1.23 7.65 0.04
N ALA A 199 -1.63 7.45 -1.22
CA ALA A 199 -1.72 8.53 -2.21
C ALA A 199 -2.85 9.52 -1.90
N ALA A 200 -3.89 9.10 -1.19
CA ALA A 200 -4.94 9.99 -0.72
C ALA A 200 -4.45 10.92 0.41
N ILE A 201 -3.53 10.44 1.27
CA ILE A 201 -2.93 11.25 2.34
C ILE A 201 -1.81 12.15 1.78
N TYR A 202 -0.96 11.62 0.92
CA TYR A 202 0.26 12.29 0.44
C TYR A 202 0.31 12.40 -1.10
N PRO A 203 -0.70 12.99 -1.77
CA PRO A 203 -0.76 12.97 -3.22
C PRO A 203 0.50 13.55 -3.84
N GLN A 204 1.08 12.82 -4.80
CA GLN A 204 1.97 13.47 -5.76
C GLN A 204 1.12 14.48 -6.51
N GLY A 205 1.44 15.77 -6.31
CA GLY A 205 0.76 16.83 -7.03
C GLY A 205 0.70 16.43 -8.49
N SER A 206 -0.51 16.24 -9.02
CA SER A 206 -0.66 16.19 -10.46
C SER A 206 -0.04 17.48 -10.95
N ASP A 207 0.95 17.40 -11.84
CA ASP A 207 1.25 18.53 -12.70
C ASP A 207 -0.07 18.89 -13.37
N SER A 208 -0.79 19.83 -12.76
CA SER A 208 -1.96 20.43 -13.33
C SER A 208 -1.40 21.22 -14.50
N ASP A 209 -1.51 20.62 -15.69
CA ASP A 209 -1.58 21.31 -16.95
C ASP A 209 -2.70 22.36 -16.83
N ASP A 210 -2.36 23.49 -16.21
CA ASP A 210 -3.13 24.72 -16.30
C ASP A 210 -2.93 25.25 -17.71
N SER A 211 -3.84 24.82 -18.59
CA SER A 211 -4.11 25.47 -19.85
C SER A 211 -4.61 26.88 -19.57
N GLY A 212 -3.69 27.84 -19.39
CA GLY A 212 -4.02 29.13 -18.78
C GLY A 212 -3.15 30.35 -19.09
N GLY A 213 -2.39 30.38 -20.18
CA GLY A 213 -2.04 31.64 -20.87
C GLY A 213 -0.73 32.37 -20.52
N GLY A 214 0.15 32.46 -21.53
CA GLY A 214 0.86 33.69 -21.90
C GLY A 214 2.11 34.08 -21.10
N GLY A 215 3.29 33.65 -21.53
CA GLY A 215 4.55 34.23 -21.08
C GLY A 215 5.78 33.62 -21.75
N SER A 216 6.29 34.30 -22.76
CA SER A 216 7.55 33.99 -23.45
C SER A 216 8.72 33.81 -22.47
N GLY A 217 9.44 32.69 -22.57
CA GLY A 217 10.64 32.43 -21.78
C GLY A 217 11.56 31.42 -22.47
N CYS A 218 12.69 31.92 -22.96
CA CYS A 218 13.69 31.24 -23.76
C CYS A 218 14.63 30.35 -22.92
N GLY A 219 14.74 29.06 -23.30
CA GLY A 219 15.97 28.26 -23.31
C GLY A 219 16.62 27.82 -21.99
N THR A 220 16.77 26.50 -21.81
CA THR A 220 18.07 25.80 -21.81
C THR A 220 17.86 24.28 -21.76
N VAL A 221 18.56 23.57 -22.64
CA VAL A 221 18.66 22.11 -22.70
C VAL A 221 19.78 21.63 -21.76
N SER A 222 19.55 20.53 -21.05
CA SER A 222 20.61 19.73 -20.42
C SER A 222 20.18 18.26 -20.32
N PRO A 223 21.15 17.32 -20.23
CA PRO A 223 21.14 16.10 -21.04
C PRO A 223 20.47 14.90 -20.38
N THR A 224 20.08 13.98 -21.26
CA THR A 224 19.42 12.69 -21.05
C THR A 224 20.20 11.73 -20.14
N ASN A 225 19.56 11.22 -19.08
CA ASN A 225 19.96 9.97 -18.43
C ASN A 225 19.49 8.75 -19.27
N PRO A 226 20.24 7.63 -19.24
CA PRO A 226 19.97 6.46 -20.08
C PRO A 226 18.75 5.64 -19.59
N PRO A 227 18.09 4.89 -20.49
CA PRO A 227 16.91 4.11 -20.15
C PRO A 227 17.25 2.91 -19.25
N GLY A 228 16.62 2.85 -18.08
CA GLY A 228 16.54 1.65 -17.26
C GLY A 228 15.59 0.61 -17.88
N PRO A 229 15.73 -0.69 -17.53
CA PRO A 229 15.01 -1.77 -18.18
C PRO A 229 13.51 -1.76 -17.81
N GLY A 230 12.70 -1.29 -18.77
CA GLY A 230 11.40 -1.87 -19.14
C GLY A 230 10.32 -1.91 -18.06
N ASP A 231 9.66 -0.77 -17.84
CA ASP A 231 8.33 -0.72 -17.22
C ASP A 231 7.31 -1.44 -18.12
N ILE A 232 7.06 -2.71 -17.82
CA ILE A 232 5.89 -3.42 -18.34
C ILE A 232 4.64 -2.88 -17.62
N ASN A 233 4.00 -1.91 -18.26
CA ASN A 233 2.68 -1.39 -17.91
C ASN A 233 1.66 -2.55 -17.87
N PHE A 234 1.33 -3.02 -16.67
CA PHE A 234 0.42 -4.14 -16.41
C PHE A 234 -1.07 -3.78 -16.54
N THR A 235 -1.44 -2.85 -17.44
CA THR A 235 -2.82 -2.34 -17.56
C THR A 235 -3.54 -2.75 -18.86
N TRP A 236 -2.97 -3.64 -19.68
CA TRP A 236 -3.62 -4.05 -20.96
C TRP A 236 -3.61 -5.55 -21.29
N LEU A 237 -3.49 -6.46 -20.31
CA LEU A 237 -3.52 -7.91 -20.56
C LEU A 237 -4.73 -8.65 -19.98
N PHE A 238 -5.90 -8.02 -19.92
CA PHE A 238 -7.16 -8.71 -19.60
C PHE A 238 -8.18 -8.77 -20.75
N LEU A 239 -7.78 -8.44 -21.99
CA LEU A 239 -8.68 -8.45 -23.15
C LEU A 239 -8.34 -9.44 -24.28
N ILE A 240 -7.38 -10.35 -24.12
CA ILE A 240 -7.00 -11.33 -25.18
C ILE A 240 -7.12 -12.81 -24.75
N LEU A 241 -7.82 -13.12 -23.64
CA LEU A 241 -8.11 -14.53 -23.25
C LEU A 241 -9.60 -14.90 -23.16
N PHE A 242 -10.50 -14.07 -23.72
CA PHE A 242 -11.93 -14.42 -23.84
C PHE A 242 -12.42 -14.68 -25.28
N PHE A 243 -11.54 -14.69 -26.28
CA PHE A 243 -11.92 -14.95 -27.69
C PHE A 243 -11.48 -16.31 -28.27
N LEU A 244 -10.98 -17.25 -27.45
CA LEU A 244 -10.65 -18.61 -27.91
C LEU A 244 -11.38 -19.75 -27.16
N TRP A 245 -12.41 -19.44 -26.37
CA TRP A 245 -13.26 -20.48 -25.73
C TRP A 245 -14.77 -20.33 -26.05
N GLY A 246 -15.16 -19.35 -26.86
CA GLY A 246 -16.55 -19.12 -27.28
C GLY A 246 -16.98 -19.81 -28.58
N TYR A 247 -16.06 -20.37 -29.37
CA TYR A 247 -16.37 -20.92 -30.70
C TYR A 247 -16.63 -22.44 -30.74
N HIS A 248 -16.65 -23.13 -29.60
CA HIS A 248 -16.85 -24.59 -29.54
C HIS A 248 -18.23 -25.06 -29.06
N LEU A 249 -19.16 -24.14 -28.76
CA LEU A 249 -20.50 -24.48 -28.27
C LEU A 249 -21.64 -24.23 -29.26
N PHE A 250 -21.37 -23.78 -30.50
CA PHE A 250 -22.43 -23.48 -31.48
C PHE A 250 -22.55 -24.44 -32.67
N THR A 251 -21.80 -25.56 -32.73
CA THR A 251 -21.87 -26.51 -33.86
C THR A 251 -22.34 -27.92 -33.50
N ARG A 252 -22.92 -28.16 -32.32
CA ARG A 252 -23.54 -29.46 -31.97
C ARG A 252 -25.02 -29.37 -31.59
N ARG A 253 -25.83 -28.71 -32.41
CA ARG A 253 -27.28 -28.97 -32.47
C ARG A 253 -27.70 -29.13 -33.93
N GLY A 254 -27.87 -30.38 -34.33
CA GLY A 254 -28.42 -30.73 -35.63
C GLY A 254 -27.80 -32.01 -36.15
N GLN A 255 -28.20 -33.15 -35.59
CA GLN A 255 -28.40 -34.45 -36.24
C GLN A 255 -28.97 -35.42 -35.20
N GLU A 256 -30.30 -35.58 -35.17
CA GLU A 256 -30.95 -36.75 -34.59
C GLU A 256 -30.99 -37.87 -35.65
N PRO A 257 -30.67 -39.13 -35.30
CA PRO A 257 -30.92 -40.26 -36.17
C PRO A 257 -32.31 -40.86 -35.92
N SER A 258 -33.09 -41.01 -37.00
CA SER A 258 -34.32 -41.79 -37.03
C SER A 258 -34.04 -43.27 -36.76
N SER A 259 -34.72 -43.83 -35.76
CA SER A 259 -34.79 -45.28 -35.52
C SER A 259 -35.79 -45.95 -36.47
N PRO A 260 -35.57 -47.20 -36.91
CA PRO A 260 -36.65 -48.14 -37.19
C PRO A 260 -37.19 -48.77 -35.90
#